data_AF-A0A0A1U4Z8-F1
#
_entry.id   AF-A0A0A1U4Z8-F1
#
_cell.length_a   1.000
_cell.length_b   1.000
_cell.length_c   1.000
_cell.angle_alpha   90.00
_cell.angle_beta   90.00
_cell.angle_gamma   90.00
#
_symmetry.space_group_name_H-M   'P 1'
#
loop_
_entity.id
_entity.type
_entity.pdbx_description
1 polymer ?
#
loop_
_entity_poly.entity_id
_entity_poly.type
_entity_poly.pdbx_seq_one_letter_code
_entity_poly.pdbx_strand_id
1 'polypeptide(L)'
;MCDVTTFISVNKKCRDCVETMYINSYKLSRTSSITQIKNVFKSLQTLFITRLDKENYLEKTYTTTEEKEEINDATVENVEFSEEMCYPKPLIDDHKWMHTKARRLRITSDQIDALSLNICDFVQLRFLFVSLTSSYSDTYNTLSVVMAHRTLRGVTLCGDIGVLSKYTSFPFDEHYETKYTFVLSKKNSQSGADISLFATLPNNTEVFVTFLSKETLKFKYVNYEYRQTTPRVFADTDMSSNECDIEDVMNKSLSTSLRLSSYGRDVDRLNKSYAFFDFRKSGTIKELNIECVQFGYIGVPDNIEKLCVVASSCDVDTTHCKLKELESDCYNGSPMDIYDERLVRVSIFNNEENSSKIRFIHNNILINNNKTNKKCQSRLYDNENENNLVVDIDKYKEFDMSDWCLYNTTVVSKGKVVGDFKCRGIYYESERTKKLKVIDLDGYLDISLSGIEVLEVEHFGEEYTQEYPSQLIVGEMKKATFRGGVYSNITVGRSVEIAFVDTTVETLNIWKIADFESRNSKFENINFTTKIEKDIAVEKYRLSYEG
;
A
#
# COMPACT_ATOMS: atom_id res chain seq x y z
N MET A 1 -9.95 -9.81 25.58
CA MET A 1 -10.52 -8.49 25.99
C MET A 1 -11.76 -8.62 26.87
N CYS A 2 -12.55 -9.71 26.75
CA CYS A 2 -13.48 -10.16 27.80
C CYS A 2 -12.78 -10.30 29.18
N ASP A 3 -11.47 -10.52 29.15
CA ASP A 3 -10.59 -10.60 30.33
C ASP A 3 -10.44 -9.29 31.08
N VAL A 4 -10.55 -8.13 30.43
CA VAL A 4 -10.36 -6.82 31.10
C VAL A 4 -11.59 -6.46 31.93
N THR A 5 -12.79 -6.60 31.38
CA THR A 5 -14.05 -6.43 32.12
C THR A 5 -14.19 -7.47 33.23
N THR A 6 -13.78 -8.71 32.97
CA THR A 6 -13.74 -9.78 33.97
C THR A 6 -12.71 -9.49 35.06
N PHE A 7 -11.52 -9.00 34.71
CA PHE A 7 -10.46 -8.64 35.66
C PHE A 7 -10.86 -7.47 36.56
N ILE A 8 -11.42 -6.40 35.98
CA ILE A 8 -11.98 -5.27 36.75
C ILE A 8 -13.07 -5.77 37.69
N SER A 9 -13.92 -6.69 37.22
CA SER A 9 -14.95 -7.29 38.06
C SER A 9 -14.33 -8.11 39.18
N VAL A 10 -13.33 -8.96 38.95
CA VAL A 10 -12.78 -9.84 40.01
C VAL A 10 -11.90 -9.08 41.02
N ASN A 11 -11.19 -8.02 40.61
CA ASN A 11 -10.33 -7.25 41.49
C ASN A 11 -11.08 -6.11 42.19
N LYS A 12 -11.38 -6.25 43.49
CA LYS A 12 -12.12 -5.26 44.27
C LYS A 12 -11.55 -3.84 44.19
N LYS A 13 -10.23 -3.65 44.29
CA LYS A 13 -9.63 -2.31 44.23
C LYS A 13 -9.81 -1.66 42.86
N CYS A 14 -9.63 -2.44 41.79
CA CYS A 14 -9.87 -1.95 40.44
C CYS A 14 -11.36 -1.67 40.20
N ARG A 15 -12.25 -2.52 40.72
CA ARG A 15 -13.70 -2.32 40.66
C ARG A 15 -14.10 -1.02 41.34
N ASP A 16 -13.67 -0.81 42.58
CA ASP A 16 -13.98 0.40 43.36
C ASP A 16 -13.50 1.66 42.62
N CYS A 17 -12.30 1.64 42.02
CA CYS A 17 -11.81 2.74 41.21
C CYS A 17 -12.67 2.99 39.95
N VAL A 18 -13.00 1.94 39.20
CA VAL A 18 -13.74 2.07 37.93
C VAL A 18 -15.19 2.47 38.16
N GLU A 19 -15.82 2.02 39.25
CA GLU A 19 -17.18 2.42 39.63
C GLU A 19 -17.30 3.92 39.93
N THR A 20 -16.22 4.56 40.37
CA THR A 20 -16.14 6.02 40.59
C THR A 20 -15.84 6.84 39.33
N MET A 21 -15.52 6.18 38.20
CA MET A 21 -15.23 6.89 36.96
C MET A 21 -16.51 7.39 36.28
N TYR A 22 -16.51 8.66 35.88
CA TYR A 22 -17.64 9.32 35.22
C TYR A 22 -17.65 9.15 33.69
N ILE A 23 -16.62 8.54 33.11
CA ILE A 23 -16.46 8.31 31.67
C ILE A 23 -15.84 6.93 31.39
N ASN A 24 -16.27 6.25 30.32
CA ASN A 24 -15.67 4.99 29.89
C ASN A 24 -14.38 5.20 29.09
N SER A 25 -13.55 4.15 29.05
CA SER A 25 -12.34 4.18 28.22
C SER A 25 -12.66 4.17 26.71
N TYR A 26 -11.82 4.86 25.94
CA TYR A 26 -11.97 5.07 24.49
C TYR A 26 -12.25 3.78 23.71
N LYS A 27 -11.47 2.72 23.92
CA LYS A 27 -11.57 1.48 23.11
C LYS A 27 -12.71 0.56 23.53
N LEU A 28 -13.32 0.77 24.70
CA LEU A 28 -14.27 -0.17 25.28
C LEU A 28 -15.57 -0.28 24.47
N SER A 29 -16.02 0.84 23.89
CA SER A 29 -17.20 0.88 23.01
C SER A 29 -17.06 0.09 21.71
N ARG A 30 -15.83 -0.33 21.33
CA ARG A 30 -15.61 -1.16 20.15
C ARG A 30 -15.93 -2.63 20.37
N THR A 31 -15.81 -3.09 21.62
CA THR A 31 -15.88 -4.51 21.97
C THR A 31 -17.03 -4.84 22.91
N SER A 32 -17.49 -3.89 23.71
CA SER A 32 -18.51 -4.08 24.75
C SER A 32 -19.80 -3.34 24.41
N SER A 33 -20.94 -3.86 24.86
CA SER A 33 -22.23 -3.17 24.74
C SER A 33 -22.33 -2.00 25.71
N ILE A 34 -23.25 -1.06 25.43
CA ILE A 34 -23.52 0.07 26.33
C ILE A 34 -23.92 -0.44 27.73
N THR A 35 -24.76 -1.49 27.80
CA THR A 35 -25.16 -2.14 29.05
C THR A 35 -23.97 -2.71 29.82
N GLN A 36 -23.04 -3.39 29.13
CA GLN A 36 -21.81 -3.91 29.76
C GLN A 36 -20.93 -2.78 30.29
N ILE A 37 -20.83 -1.67 29.55
CA ILE A 37 -20.08 -0.48 29.98
C ILE A 37 -20.71 0.10 31.24
N LYS A 38 -22.03 0.34 31.29
CA LYS A 38 -22.71 0.86 32.49
C LYS A 38 -22.60 -0.06 33.70
N ASN A 39 -22.61 -1.38 33.48
CA ASN A 39 -22.43 -2.33 34.58
C ASN A 39 -21.07 -2.22 35.26
N VAL A 40 -20.04 -1.82 34.51
CA VAL A 40 -18.69 -1.63 35.03
C VAL A 40 -18.49 -0.19 35.54
N PHE A 41 -19.07 0.81 34.87
CA PHE A 41 -18.95 2.24 35.20
C PHE A 41 -20.24 2.74 35.85
N LYS A 42 -20.44 2.45 37.14
CA LYS A 42 -21.69 2.78 37.86
C LYS A 42 -21.95 4.29 37.99
N SER A 43 -20.91 5.12 38.05
CA SER A 43 -21.02 6.58 38.11
C SER A 43 -20.99 7.27 36.73
N LEU A 44 -21.22 6.54 35.63
CA LEU A 44 -21.06 7.07 34.27
C LEU A 44 -21.99 8.25 33.98
N GLN A 45 -21.41 9.42 33.72
CA GLN A 45 -22.09 10.64 33.27
C GLN A 45 -21.80 10.96 31.79
N THR A 46 -20.75 10.39 31.22
CA THR A 46 -20.36 10.59 29.81
C THR A 46 -20.07 9.25 29.15
N LEU A 47 -20.75 8.95 28.06
CA LEU A 47 -20.55 7.76 27.24
C LEU A 47 -19.74 8.12 25.99
N PHE A 48 -18.53 7.58 25.89
CA PHE A 48 -17.64 7.70 24.74
C PHE A 48 -17.89 6.54 23.76
N ILE A 49 -18.30 6.83 22.52
CA ILE A 49 -18.66 5.83 21.50
C ILE A 49 -17.78 5.96 20.25
N THR A 50 -16.66 5.23 20.19
CA THR A 50 -15.68 5.39 19.09
C THR A 50 -16.09 4.88 17.71
N ARG A 51 -17.03 3.93 17.61
CA ARG A 51 -17.42 3.31 16.33
C ARG A 51 -18.68 2.50 16.51
N LEU A 52 -19.67 2.74 15.67
CA LEU A 52 -20.90 1.95 15.56
C LEU A 52 -20.80 1.11 14.28
N ASP A 53 -20.50 -0.19 14.43
CA ASP A 53 -20.51 -1.17 13.35
C ASP A 53 -21.88 -1.83 13.21
N LYS A 54 -22.25 -2.28 12.02
CA LYS A 54 -23.56 -2.90 11.74
C LYS A 54 -23.88 -4.07 12.70
N GLU A 55 -22.91 -4.93 12.99
CA GLU A 55 -23.07 -6.07 13.92
C GLU A 55 -23.12 -5.62 15.40
N ASN A 56 -22.27 -4.66 15.79
CA ASN A 56 -22.30 -4.07 17.14
C ASN A 56 -23.53 -3.18 17.39
N TYR A 57 -24.14 -2.64 16.34
CA TYR A 57 -25.32 -1.78 16.41
C TYR A 57 -26.61 -2.60 16.40
N LEU A 58 -26.66 -3.71 15.67
CA LEU A 58 -27.85 -4.56 15.63
C LEU A 58 -27.96 -5.49 16.84
N GLU A 59 -26.87 -6.06 17.38
CA GLU A 59 -26.99 -6.96 18.56
C GLU A 59 -26.98 -6.23 19.92
N LYS A 60 -26.56 -4.95 19.99
CA LYS A 60 -26.36 -4.24 21.27
C LYS A 60 -27.23 -2.99 21.47
N THR A 61 -28.13 -2.69 20.54
CA THR A 61 -29.05 -1.53 20.63
C THR A 61 -30.53 -1.91 20.62
N TYR A 62 -30.87 -3.22 20.59
CA TYR A 62 -32.19 -3.69 21.04
C TYR A 62 -32.26 -3.63 22.56
N THR A 63 -32.23 -2.41 23.07
CA THR A 63 -32.56 -2.12 24.46
C THR A 63 -34.05 -2.35 24.65
N THR A 64 -34.44 -3.16 25.62
CA THR A 64 -35.83 -3.16 26.13
C THR A 64 -36.23 -1.74 26.53
N THR A 65 -37.53 -1.46 26.65
CA THR A 65 -38.04 -0.12 27.02
C THR A 65 -37.41 0.42 28.31
N GLU A 66 -37.03 -0.45 29.25
CA GLU A 66 -36.33 -0.12 30.51
C GLU A 66 -34.87 0.31 30.29
N GLU A 67 -34.14 -0.32 29.35
CA GLU A 67 -32.75 0.03 29.04
C GLU A 67 -32.63 1.36 28.27
N LYS A 68 -33.70 1.80 27.57
CA LYS A 68 -33.80 3.15 26.98
C LYS A 68 -33.88 4.25 28.04
N GLU A 69 -34.52 3.97 29.19
CA GLU A 69 -34.63 4.92 30.30
C GLU A 69 -33.31 5.07 31.05
N GLU A 70 -32.52 4.01 31.20
CA GLU A 70 -31.25 4.08 31.93
C GLU A 70 -30.17 4.93 31.23
N ILE A 71 -30.20 5.11 29.91
CA ILE A 71 -29.25 5.99 29.21
C ILE A 71 -29.60 7.48 29.42
N ASN A 72 -30.69 7.83 30.14
CA ASN A 72 -31.15 9.21 30.32
C ASN A 72 -30.21 10.16 31.04
N ASP A 73 -29.31 9.66 31.88
CA ASP A 73 -28.45 10.53 32.69
C ASP A 73 -27.07 10.82 32.08
N ALA A 74 -26.69 10.16 30.97
CA ALA A 74 -25.35 10.28 30.40
C ALA A 74 -25.32 11.04 29.07
N THR A 75 -24.34 11.94 28.90
CA THR A 75 -24.08 12.64 27.64
C THR A 75 -23.23 11.77 26.70
N VAL A 76 -23.47 11.83 25.38
CA VAL A 76 -22.76 10.97 24.42
C VAL A 76 -21.67 11.76 23.68
N GLU A 77 -20.45 11.23 23.66
CA GLU A 77 -19.26 11.85 23.08
C GLU A 77 -18.65 10.97 21.96
N ASN A 78 -18.19 11.64 20.91
CA ASN A 78 -17.42 11.14 19.75
C ASN A 78 -18.05 9.98 18.96
N VAL A 79 -19.33 10.08 18.63
CA VAL A 79 -20.02 9.06 17.81
C VAL A 79 -19.45 9.05 16.40
N GLU A 80 -18.88 7.90 15.99
CA GLU A 80 -18.42 7.61 14.63
C GLU A 80 -19.21 6.43 14.06
N PHE A 81 -19.72 6.55 12.84
CA PHE A 81 -20.41 5.48 12.13
C PHE A 81 -19.44 4.72 11.24
N SER A 82 -19.59 3.40 11.13
CA SER A 82 -18.81 2.61 10.17
C SER A 82 -19.16 2.96 8.73
N GLU A 83 -18.19 2.91 7.80
CA GLU A 83 -18.41 3.13 6.35
C GLU A 83 -19.42 2.14 5.73
N GLU A 84 -19.58 0.94 6.32
CA GLU A 84 -20.56 -0.06 5.87
C GLU A 84 -22.00 0.28 6.26
N MET A 85 -22.16 1.25 7.17
CA MET A 85 -23.46 1.86 7.44
C MET A 85 -23.71 2.97 6.42
N CYS A 86 -24.15 2.60 5.22
CA CYS A 86 -24.98 3.50 4.42
C CYS A 86 -26.15 3.90 5.33
N TYR A 87 -26.22 5.15 5.80
CA TYR A 87 -27.28 5.63 6.68
C TYR A 87 -28.64 5.28 6.04
N PRO A 88 -29.31 4.18 6.43
CA PRO A 88 -30.56 3.87 5.81
C PRO A 88 -31.61 4.62 6.64
N LYS A 89 -32.65 5.10 5.96
CA LYS A 89 -33.85 5.69 6.58
C LYS A 89 -34.36 4.98 7.86
N PRO A 90 -34.16 3.66 8.15
CA PRO A 90 -34.64 3.04 9.39
C PRO A 90 -33.96 3.50 10.69
N LEU A 91 -32.79 4.16 10.66
CA LEU A 91 -32.17 4.67 11.90
C LEU A 91 -32.94 5.84 12.53
N ILE A 92 -33.87 6.46 11.77
CA ILE A 92 -34.50 7.75 12.09
C ILE A 92 -35.60 7.62 13.15
N ASP A 93 -36.33 6.51 13.22
CA ASP A 93 -37.45 6.36 14.17
C ASP A 93 -37.05 5.68 15.48
N ASP A 94 -36.11 4.74 15.48
CA ASP A 94 -35.82 3.91 16.65
C ASP A 94 -34.81 4.52 17.66
N HIS A 95 -34.14 5.64 17.30
CA HIS A 95 -32.94 6.10 18.01
C HIS A 95 -32.91 7.61 18.41
N LYS A 96 -34.08 8.23 18.59
CA LYS A 96 -34.22 9.65 19.04
C LYS A 96 -33.42 10.01 20.31
N TRP A 97 -33.16 9.03 21.18
CA TRP A 97 -32.40 9.24 22.42
C TRP A 97 -30.95 9.67 22.15
N MET A 98 -30.33 9.21 21.06
CA MET A 98 -28.96 9.55 20.70
C MET A 98 -28.89 10.99 20.18
N HIS A 99 -29.85 11.39 19.32
CA HIS A 99 -29.88 12.73 18.74
C HIS A 99 -29.87 13.79 19.83
N THR A 100 -30.70 13.63 20.86
CA THR A 100 -30.85 14.62 21.94
C THR A 100 -29.65 14.73 22.91
N LYS A 101 -28.68 13.80 22.84
CA LYS A 101 -27.55 13.70 23.80
C LYS A 101 -26.17 13.75 23.15
N ALA A 102 -26.06 13.51 21.84
CA ALA A 102 -24.80 13.54 21.13
C ALA A 102 -24.22 14.95 21.15
N ARG A 103 -23.01 15.09 21.72
CA ARG A 103 -22.27 16.36 21.76
C ARG A 103 -21.20 16.47 20.68
N ARG A 104 -20.68 15.34 20.22
CA ARG A 104 -19.70 15.26 19.13
C ARG A 104 -20.08 14.16 18.16
N LEU A 105 -20.12 14.50 16.88
CA LEU A 105 -20.49 13.61 15.80
C LEU A 105 -19.41 13.62 14.72
N ARG A 106 -19.03 12.44 14.23
CA ARG A 106 -18.11 12.26 13.11
C ARG A 106 -18.83 11.48 12.01
N ILE A 107 -18.97 12.12 10.85
CA ILE A 107 -19.71 11.57 9.70
C ILE A 107 -18.88 11.63 8.41
N THR A 108 -19.31 10.84 7.42
CA THR A 108 -18.83 10.85 6.05
C THR A 108 -19.83 11.54 5.11
N SER A 109 -19.42 11.87 3.88
CA SER A 109 -20.24 12.64 2.93
C SER A 109 -21.60 12.01 2.59
N ASP A 110 -21.67 10.68 2.57
CA ASP A 110 -22.89 9.90 2.32
C ASP A 110 -23.94 10.02 3.46
N GLN A 111 -23.54 10.52 4.62
CA GLN A 111 -24.41 10.62 5.81
C GLN A 111 -24.98 12.03 6.02
N ILE A 112 -24.53 13.01 5.22
CA ILE A 112 -24.90 14.43 5.35
C ILE A 112 -26.41 14.61 5.17
N ASP A 113 -26.99 14.01 4.13
CA ASP A 113 -28.41 14.19 3.82
C ASP A 113 -29.29 13.65 4.95
N ALA A 114 -28.96 12.48 5.47
CA ALA A 114 -29.68 11.87 6.59
C ALA A 114 -29.57 12.71 7.88
N LEU A 115 -28.38 13.26 8.17
CA LEU A 115 -28.19 14.18 9.28
C LEU A 115 -29.01 15.47 9.08
N SER A 116 -29.01 16.03 7.87
CA SER A 116 -29.70 17.29 7.56
C SER A 116 -31.20 17.23 7.83
N LEU A 117 -31.84 16.09 7.56
CA LEU A 117 -33.27 15.86 7.81
C LEU A 117 -33.62 15.85 9.31
N ASN A 118 -32.67 15.50 10.17
CA ASN A 118 -32.89 15.27 11.60
C ASN A 118 -32.09 16.24 12.49
N ILE A 119 -31.40 17.22 11.91
CA ILE A 119 -30.47 18.07 12.65
C ILE A 119 -31.13 18.80 13.82
N CYS A 120 -32.42 19.13 13.70
CA CYS A 120 -33.21 19.76 14.76
C CYS A 120 -33.33 18.91 16.04
N ASP A 121 -33.22 17.58 15.93
CA ASP A 121 -33.24 16.67 17.10
C ASP A 121 -31.91 16.69 17.87
N PHE A 122 -30.84 17.20 17.26
CA PHE A 122 -29.50 17.25 17.82
C PHE A 122 -29.28 18.45 18.76
N VAL A 123 -30.14 18.57 19.78
CA VAL A 123 -30.21 19.73 20.68
C VAL A 123 -28.98 19.95 21.57
N GLN A 124 -28.09 18.96 21.69
CA GLN A 124 -26.82 19.05 22.44
C GLN A 124 -25.57 19.01 21.56
N LEU A 125 -25.71 18.93 20.24
CA LEU A 125 -24.56 18.75 19.35
C LEU A 125 -23.70 20.01 19.32
N ARG A 126 -22.45 19.89 19.77
CA ARG A 126 -21.48 20.99 19.85
C ARG A 126 -20.37 20.88 18.83
N PHE A 127 -19.95 19.67 18.47
CA PHE A 127 -18.88 19.49 17.50
C PHE A 127 -19.27 18.52 16.39
N LEU A 128 -19.02 18.92 15.16
CA LEU A 128 -19.27 18.10 13.99
C LEU A 128 -17.96 17.93 13.20
N PHE A 129 -17.58 16.70 12.92
CA PHE A 129 -16.51 16.36 11.99
C PHE A 129 -17.11 15.72 10.75
N VAL A 130 -16.78 16.23 9.56
CA VAL A 130 -17.28 15.73 8.28
C VAL A 130 -16.11 15.38 7.38
N SER A 131 -16.04 14.12 6.96
CA SER A 131 -15.10 13.63 5.95
C SER A 131 -15.78 13.64 4.58
N LEU A 132 -15.35 14.53 3.70
CA LEU A 132 -15.91 14.75 2.37
C LEU A 132 -15.09 14.01 1.30
N THR A 133 -15.76 13.19 0.49
CA THR A 133 -15.16 12.54 -0.69
C THR A 133 -15.61 13.21 -1.99
N SER A 134 -14.77 13.15 -3.03
CA SER A 134 -15.00 13.80 -4.33
C SER A 134 -16.17 13.22 -5.15
N SER A 135 -16.75 12.11 -4.72
CA SER A 135 -17.82 11.39 -5.42
C SER A 135 -19.23 11.98 -5.25
N TYR A 136 -19.45 12.92 -4.33
CA TYR A 136 -20.79 13.49 -4.06
C TYR A 136 -20.84 14.97 -4.48
N SER A 137 -21.49 15.27 -5.61
CA SER A 137 -21.45 16.59 -6.23
C SER A 137 -22.40 17.63 -5.65
N ASP A 138 -23.44 17.25 -4.87
CA ASP A 138 -24.57 18.15 -4.54
C ASP A 138 -24.94 18.29 -3.06
N THR A 139 -24.02 18.00 -2.13
CA THR A 139 -24.30 18.11 -0.68
C THR A 139 -24.12 19.52 -0.10
N TYR A 140 -23.79 20.53 -0.92
CA TYR A 140 -23.49 21.88 -0.41
C TYR A 140 -24.66 22.46 0.38
N ASN A 141 -25.86 22.42 -0.18
CA ASN A 141 -27.05 22.99 0.45
C ASN A 141 -27.41 22.23 1.74
N THR A 142 -27.35 20.88 1.72
CA THR A 142 -27.70 20.07 2.89
C THR A 142 -26.68 20.21 4.01
N LEU A 143 -25.38 20.24 3.69
CA LEU A 143 -24.34 20.47 4.68
C LEU A 143 -24.38 21.90 5.24
N SER A 144 -24.68 22.91 4.43
CA SER A 144 -24.80 24.30 4.90
C SER A 144 -25.89 24.43 5.99
N VAL A 145 -27.03 23.76 5.81
CA VAL A 145 -28.09 23.69 6.83
C VAL A 145 -27.57 23.06 8.13
N VAL A 146 -26.79 21.98 8.03
CA VAL A 146 -26.20 21.31 9.18
C VAL A 146 -25.17 22.21 9.88
N MET A 147 -24.30 22.88 9.11
CA MET A 147 -23.25 23.78 9.62
C MET A 147 -23.79 25.02 10.32
N ALA A 148 -25.00 25.45 9.95
CA ALA A 148 -25.71 26.57 10.56
C ALA A 148 -26.43 26.20 11.87
N HIS A 149 -26.38 24.94 12.31
CA HIS A 149 -27.13 24.51 13.49
C HIS A 149 -26.66 25.24 14.77
N ARG A 150 -27.62 25.91 15.44
CA ARG A 150 -27.38 26.86 16.53
C ARG A 150 -26.59 26.34 17.75
N THR A 151 -26.56 25.03 17.96
CA THR A 151 -25.89 24.43 19.12
C THR A 151 -24.41 24.16 18.87
N LEU A 152 -23.99 24.21 17.61
CA LEU A 152 -22.61 23.97 17.22
C LEU A 152 -21.70 25.05 17.81
N ARG A 153 -20.50 24.60 18.16
CA ARG A 153 -19.38 25.37 18.68
C ARG A 153 -18.09 25.07 17.90
N GLY A 154 -18.04 23.91 17.23
CA GLY A 154 -16.97 23.57 16.30
C GLY A 154 -17.46 22.74 15.12
N VAL A 155 -17.00 23.07 13.92
CA VAL A 155 -17.21 22.24 12.71
C VAL A 155 -15.86 22.01 12.04
N THR A 156 -15.52 20.76 11.77
CA THR A 156 -14.32 20.38 11.02
C THR A 156 -14.71 19.71 9.72
N LEU A 157 -14.35 20.32 8.60
CA LEU A 157 -14.52 19.77 7.27
C LEU A 157 -13.16 19.27 6.78
N CYS A 158 -13.07 17.97 6.48
CA CYS A 158 -11.88 17.37 5.92
C CYS A 158 -12.20 16.83 4.53
N GLY A 159 -11.38 17.15 3.53
CA GLY A 159 -11.67 16.75 2.15
C GLY A 159 -10.66 17.30 1.17
N ASP A 160 -10.87 17.00 -0.11
CA ASP A 160 -10.07 17.56 -1.18
C ASP A 160 -10.32 19.07 -1.35
N ILE A 161 -9.30 19.81 -1.80
CA ILE A 161 -9.35 21.28 -1.98
C ILE A 161 -10.51 21.68 -2.88
N GLY A 162 -10.75 20.95 -3.98
CA GLY A 162 -11.81 21.24 -4.93
C GLY A 162 -13.22 21.00 -4.38
N VAL A 163 -13.36 20.08 -3.42
CA VAL A 163 -14.64 19.87 -2.72
C VAL A 163 -14.84 20.94 -1.66
N LEU A 164 -13.80 21.25 -0.89
CA LEU A 164 -13.86 22.19 0.22
C LEU A 164 -14.01 23.64 -0.25
N SER A 165 -13.51 23.99 -1.45
CA SER A 165 -13.63 25.35 -2.02
C SER A 165 -15.09 25.75 -2.22
N LYS A 166 -16.00 24.80 -2.43
CA LYS A 166 -17.44 25.07 -2.52
C LYS A 166 -18.00 25.65 -1.22
N TYR A 167 -17.37 25.35 -0.08
CA TYR A 167 -17.83 25.75 1.25
C TYR A 167 -17.24 27.07 1.72
N THR A 168 -16.34 27.71 0.96
CA THR A 168 -15.77 29.01 1.33
C THR A 168 -16.79 30.15 1.21
N SER A 169 -17.91 29.93 0.51
CA SER A 169 -19.01 30.89 0.37
C SER A 169 -20.05 30.82 1.48
N PHE A 170 -19.93 29.88 2.43
CA PHE A 170 -20.82 29.81 3.59
C PHE A 170 -20.68 31.08 4.45
N PRO A 171 -21.77 31.65 5.01
CA PRO A 171 -21.73 32.91 5.75
C PRO A 171 -21.17 32.72 7.17
N PHE A 172 -19.88 32.39 7.29
CA PHE A 172 -19.22 32.08 8.57
C PHE A 172 -19.36 33.20 9.62
N ASP A 173 -19.34 34.46 9.20
CA ASP A 173 -19.47 35.63 10.09
C ASP A 173 -20.82 35.72 10.79
N GLU A 174 -21.88 35.16 10.19
CA GLU A 174 -23.20 35.08 10.82
C GLU A 174 -23.22 34.06 11.98
N HIS A 175 -22.20 33.21 12.06
CA HIS A 175 -22.06 32.12 13.04
C HIS A 175 -20.82 32.29 13.93
N TYR A 176 -20.62 33.50 14.47
CA TYR A 176 -19.42 33.88 15.25
C TYR A 176 -19.16 33.03 16.52
N GLU A 177 -20.17 32.36 17.08
CA GLU A 177 -20.01 31.46 18.24
C GLU A 177 -19.48 30.05 17.85
N THR A 178 -19.40 29.76 16.56
CA THR A 178 -18.92 28.49 16.02
C THR A 178 -17.54 28.68 15.39
N LYS A 179 -16.59 27.84 15.80
CA LYS A 179 -15.29 27.75 15.13
C LYS A 179 -15.37 26.77 13.97
N TYR A 180 -15.00 27.21 12.78
CA TYR A 180 -14.92 26.38 11.59
C TYR A 180 -13.47 25.98 11.33
N THR A 181 -13.26 24.76 10.87
CA THR A 181 -11.92 24.23 10.60
C THR A 181 -11.93 23.47 9.29
N PHE A 182 -11.07 23.87 8.36
CA PHE A 182 -10.81 23.16 7.13
C PHE A 182 -9.54 22.33 7.27
N VAL A 183 -9.60 21.06 6.88
CA VAL A 183 -8.43 20.18 6.74
C VAL A 183 -8.32 19.81 5.27
N LEU A 184 -7.44 20.52 4.56
CA LEU A 184 -7.23 20.36 3.13
C LEU A 184 -6.37 19.12 2.87
N SER A 185 -6.94 18.17 2.13
CA SER A 185 -6.28 16.93 1.74
C SER A 185 -5.87 16.90 0.28
N LYS A 186 -4.77 16.19 0.00
CA LYS A 186 -4.25 15.96 -1.34
C LYS A 186 -4.99 14.78 -1.97
N LYS A 187 -6.07 15.01 -2.73
CA LYS A 187 -6.76 13.94 -3.48
C LYS A 187 -7.20 14.39 -4.88
N ASN A 188 -6.36 14.11 -5.88
CA ASN A 188 -6.72 14.05 -7.31
C ASN A 188 -7.81 15.04 -7.78
N SER A 189 -7.77 16.30 -7.35
CA SER A 189 -8.65 17.32 -7.91
C SER A 189 -8.26 17.50 -9.37
N GLN A 190 -9.15 17.04 -10.26
CA GLN A 190 -9.03 17.23 -11.70
C GLN A 190 -9.08 18.72 -12.10
N SER A 191 -9.45 19.61 -11.17
CA SER A 191 -9.50 21.05 -11.35
C SER A 191 -8.50 21.73 -10.42
N GLY A 192 -7.73 22.67 -10.97
CA GLY A 192 -6.86 23.59 -10.23
C GLY A 192 -7.65 24.46 -9.26
N ALA A 193 -8.09 23.89 -8.15
CA ALA A 193 -8.81 24.60 -7.11
C ALA A 193 -7.91 25.69 -6.52
N ASP A 194 -8.45 26.91 -6.44
CA ASP A 194 -7.71 28.08 -5.98
C ASP A 194 -7.56 28.06 -4.46
N ILE A 195 -6.35 27.74 -3.99
CA ILE A 195 -5.99 27.72 -2.56
C ILE A 195 -6.13 29.11 -1.93
N SER A 196 -6.06 30.19 -2.73
CA SER A 196 -6.19 31.56 -2.24
C SER A 196 -7.56 31.84 -1.62
N LEU A 197 -8.61 31.12 -2.03
CA LEU A 197 -9.96 31.22 -1.45
C LEU A 197 -9.99 30.95 0.07
N PHE A 198 -9.07 30.10 0.56
CA PHE A 198 -8.98 29.77 1.97
C PHE A 198 -8.20 30.82 2.78
N ALA A 199 -7.48 31.72 2.12
CA ALA A 199 -6.69 32.76 2.78
C ALA A 199 -7.53 33.97 3.22
N THR A 200 -8.72 34.14 2.65
CA THR A 200 -9.63 35.27 2.92
C THR A 200 -10.81 34.89 3.81
N LEU A 201 -10.75 33.72 4.46
CA LEU A 201 -11.83 33.25 5.34
C LEU A 201 -11.90 34.08 6.63
N PRO A 202 -13.08 34.22 7.26
CA PRO A 202 -13.19 35.06 8.45
C PRO A 202 -12.50 34.49 9.69
N ASN A 203 -12.35 35.33 10.73
CA ASN A 203 -11.56 35.03 11.92
C ASN A 203 -12.02 33.79 12.72
N ASN A 204 -13.29 33.39 12.61
CA ASN A 204 -13.80 32.18 13.24
C ASN A 204 -13.46 30.90 12.45
N THR A 205 -12.67 31.01 11.38
CA THR A 205 -12.26 29.89 10.53
C THR A 205 -10.76 29.63 10.66
N GLU A 206 -10.38 28.36 10.75
CA GLU A 206 -8.98 27.92 10.74
C GLU A 206 -8.75 26.93 9.59
N VAL A 207 -7.59 27.02 8.96
CA VAL A 207 -7.23 26.17 7.81
C VAL A 207 -5.96 25.41 8.13
N PHE A 208 -6.04 24.09 7.98
CA PHE A 208 -4.94 23.15 8.08
C PHE A 208 -4.75 22.44 6.75
N VAL A 209 -3.53 21.98 6.50
CA VAL A 209 -3.15 21.25 5.30
C VAL A 209 -2.46 19.94 5.67
N THR A 210 -2.66 18.92 4.84
CA THR A 210 -2.00 17.61 5.01
C THR A 210 -0.84 17.41 4.03
N PHE A 211 -0.56 18.42 3.20
CA PHE A 211 0.51 18.44 2.20
C PHE A 211 1.17 19.82 2.14
N LEU A 212 2.42 19.84 1.67
CA LEU A 212 3.24 21.03 1.50
C LEU A 212 3.34 21.40 0.03
N SER A 213 3.04 22.64 -0.29
CA SER A 213 3.32 23.32 -1.56
C SER A 213 3.66 24.78 -1.25
N LYS A 214 4.20 25.53 -2.22
CA LYS A 214 4.52 26.95 -2.01
C LYS A 214 3.30 27.76 -1.56
N GLU A 215 2.11 27.39 -2.06
CA GLU A 215 0.85 28.05 -1.72
C GLU A 215 0.33 27.67 -0.33
N THR A 216 0.72 26.51 0.22
CA THR A 216 0.24 26.03 1.50
C THR A 216 1.15 26.31 2.69
N LEU A 217 2.37 26.80 2.48
CA LEU A 217 3.34 27.10 3.55
C LEU A 217 2.81 28.04 4.65
N LYS A 218 1.85 28.92 4.31
CA LYS A 218 1.20 29.83 5.28
C LYS A 218 0.20 29.15 6.22
N PHE A 219 -0.25 27.94 5.89
CA PHE A 219 -1.21 27.18 6.67
C PHE A 219 -0.52 26.20 7.60
N LYS A 220 -1.21 25.82 8.68
CA LYS A 220 -0.67 24.85 9.64
C LYS A 220 -0.73 23.44 9.05
N TYR A 221 0.40 22.75 9.05
CA TYR A 221 0.46 21.35 8.67
C TYR A 221 -0.13 20.44 9.76
N VAL A 222 -0.93 19.46 9.37
CA VAL A 222 -1.40 18.37 10.22
C VAL A 222 -1.19 17.03 9.54
N ASN A 223 -0.62 16.08 10.27
CA ASN A 223 -0.54 14.70 9.79
C ASN A 223 -1.88 14.02 10.01
N TYR A 224 -2.79 14.20 9.06
CA TYR A 224 -4.13 13.65 9.10
C TYR A 224 -4.36 12.78 7.87
N GLU A 225 -4.38 11.47 8.06
CA GLU A 225 -4.86 10.54 7.05
C GLU A 225 -5.65 9.42 7.72
N TYR A 226 -6.90 9.27 7.29
CA TYR A 226 -7.78 8.23 7.82
C TYR A 226 -7.18 6.87 7.44
N ARG A 227 -6.62 6.14 8.43
CA ARG A 227 -6.06 4.77 8.36
C ARG A 227 -4.56 4.60 8.14
N GLN A 228 -3.73 5.64 8.17
CA GLN A 228 -2.29 5.40 8.14
C GLN A 228 -1.77 4.86 9.48
N THR A 229 -0.97 3.80 9.41
CA THR A 229 -0.27 3.20 10.56
C THR A 229 1.02 3.95 10.90
N THR A 230 1.57 4.70 9.95
CA THR A 230 2.83 5.45 10.08
C THR A 230 2.65 6.88 9.56
N PRO A 231 2.97 7.90 10.38
CA PRO A 231 2.97 9.30 9.94
C PRO A 231 3.84 9.50 8.70
N ARG A 232 3.30 10.15 7.67
CA ARG A 232 4.02 10.52 6.45
C ARG A 232 3.81 12.00 6.13
N VAL A 233 4.85 12.67 5.62
CA VAL A 233 4.75 14.03 5.10
C VAL A 233 4.64 13.99 3.59
N PHE A 234 3.73 14.79 3.05
CA PHE A 234 3.50 14.92 1.61
C PHE A 234 4.01 16.29 1.17
N ALA A 235 4.86 16.32 0.16
CA ALA A 235 5.30 17.56 -0.47
C ALA A 235 5.06 17.49 -1.99
N ASP A 236 4.73 18.64 -2.56
CA ASP A 236 4.60 18.82 -3.99
C ASP A 236 5.94 19.19 -4.63
N THR A 237 6.02 19.09 -5.94
CA THR A 237 7.21 19.37 -6.74
C THR A 237 7.63 20.84 -6.69
N ASP A 238 6.67 21.75 -6.50
CA ASP A 238 6.92 23.18 -6.38
C ASP A 238 7.71 23.55 -5.12
N MET A 239 7.80 22.66 -4.13
CA MET A 239 8.62 22.78 -2.93
C MET A 239 10.12 22.64 -3.17
N SER A 240 10.56 22.45 -4.42
CA SER A 240 11.98 22.49 -4.78
C SER A 240 12.67 23.72 -4.19
N SER A 241 13.87 23.52 -3.63
CA SER A 241 14.65 24.54 -2.90
C SER A 241 14.07 25.00 -1.56
N ASN A 242 13.05 24.32 -1.03
CA ASN A 242 12.45 24.58 0.30
C ASN A 242 12.55 23.32 1.20
N GLU A 243 13.64 22.58 1.09
CA GLU A 243 13.89 21.33 1.83
C GLU A 243 13.90 21.57 3.35
N CYS A 244 14.38 22.73 3.80
CA CYS A 244 14.36 23.12 5.20
C CYS A 244 12.94 23.20 5.78
N ASP A 245 11.97 23.70 5.01
CA ASP A 245 10.56 23.78 5.45
C ASP A 245 9.94 22.38 5.53
N ILE A 246 10.27 21.50 4.57
CA ILE A 246 9.86 20.10 4.58
C ILE A 246 10.41 19.42 5.85
N GLU A 247 11.70 19.57 6.12
CA GLU A 247 12.34 18.97 7.30
C GLU A 247 11.78 19.51 8.61
N ASP A 248 11.51 20.81 8.72
CA ASP A 248 10.95 21.41 9.92
C ASP A 248 9.54 20.85 10.21
N VAL A 249 8.72 20.67 9.17
CA VAL A 249 7.42 20.00 9.28
C VAL A 249 7.56 18.52 9.65
N MET A 250 8.53 17.80 9.07
CA MET A 250 8.81 16.40 9.42
C MET A 250 9.22 16.27 10.89
N ASN A 251 10.09 17.15 11.37
CA ASN A 251 10.55 17.18 12.77
C ASN A 251 9.39 17.50 13.73
N LYS A 252 8.55 18.49 13.42
CA LYS A 252 7.37 18.86 14.23
C LYS A 252 6.30 17.76 14.25
N SER A 253 6.17 17.01 13.16
CA SER A 253 5.20 15.91 13.04
C SER A 253 5.74 14.55 13.48
N LEU A 254 7.02 14.48 13.89
CA LEU A 254 7.73 13.24 14.22
C LEU A 254 7.67 12.19 13.10
N SER A 255 7.66 12.65 11.84
CA SER A 255 7.64 11.81 10.65
C SER A 255 9.04 11.57 10.12
N THR A 256 9.32 10.34 9.68
CA THR A 256 10.55 9.98 8.96
C THR A 256 10.29 9.53 7.53
N SER A 257 9.03 9.57 7.09
CA SER A 257 8.59 9.14 5.76
C SER A 257 8.15 10.37 4.96
N LEU A 258 8.77 10.59 3.80
CA LEU A 258 8.46 11.68 2.87
C LEU A 258 7.89 11.10 1.57
N ARG A 259 6.85 11.74 1.04
CA ARG A 259 6.33 11.47 -0.30
C ARG A 259 6.34 12.75 -1.14
N LEU A 260 7.03 12.68 -2.26
CA LEU A 260 7.07 13.70 -3.29
C LEU A 260 6.16 13.28 -4.44
N SER A 261 5.21 14.13 -4.82
CA SER A 261 4.34 13.88 -5.97
C SER A 261 3.80 15.15 -6.61
N SER A 262 3.56 15.16 -7.92
CA SER A 262 3.05 16.34 -8.65
C SER A 262 1.55 16.52 -8.55
N TYR A 263 1.10 17.77 -8.45
CA TYR A 263 -0.30 18.17 -8.66
C TYR A 263 -0.60 18.38 -10.15
N GLY A 264 -1.83 18.02 -10.57
CA GLY A 264 -2.32 18.21 -11.93
C GLY A 264 -1.99 17.05 -12.86
N ARG A 265 -3.03 16.47 -13.48
CA ARG A 265 -2.92 15.36 -14.45
C ARG A 265 -2.44 15.81 -15.84
N ASP A 266 -2.09 17.08 -16.01
CA ASP A 266 -1.53 17.58 -17.26
C ASP A 266 -0.02 17.30 -17.29
N VAL A 267 0.33 16.03 -17.47
CA VAL A 267 1.67 15.59 -17.89
C VAL A 267 2.13 16.39 -19.13
N ASP A 268 1.18 16.88 -19.93
CA ASP A 268 1.39 17.69 -21.13
C ASP A 268 1.56 19.21 -20.87
N ARG A 269 1.24 19.74 -19.68
CA ARG A 269 1.39 21.18 -19.35
C ARG A 269 2.57 21.51 -18.45
N LEU A 270 3.39 20.53 -18.08
CA LEU A 270 4.69 20.74 -17.44
C LEU A 270 5.69 21.33 -18.45
N ASN A 271 5.43 22.57 -18.86
CA ASN A 271 6.42 23.41 -19.52
C ASN A 271 7.58 23.68 -18.54
N LYS A 272 8.67 22.91 -18.70
CA LYS A 272 10.08 23.34 -18.58
C LYS A 272 10.66 23.75 -17.22
N SER A 273 9.99 23.59 -16.07
CA SER A 273 10.68 23.71 -14.77
C SER A 273 10.96 22.34 -14.18
N TYR A 274 12.17 21.84 -14.40
CA TYR A 274 12.70 20.69 -13.67
C TYR A 274 12.79 21.06 -12.19
N ALA A 275 12.09 20.36 -11.30
CA ALA A 275 12.28 20.54 -9.86
C ALA A 275 13.57 19.83 -9.40
N PHE A 276 14.25 20.44 -8.43
CA PHE A 276 15.50 19.96 -7.85
C PHE A 276 15.34 19.84 -6.34
N PHE A 277 15.66 18.67 -5.78
CA PHE A 277 15.69 18.46 -4.34
C PHE A 277 17.05 17.93 -3.92
N ASP A 278 17.62 18.46 -2.83
CA ASP A 278 18.86 17.92 -2.25
C ASP A 278 18.67 17.62 -0.76
N PHE A 279 18.37 16.35 -0.46
CA PHE A 279 18.18 15.86 0.90
C PHE A 279 19.40 15.11 1.45
N ARG A 280 20.56 15.16 0.79
CA ARG A 280 21.77 14.42 1.24
C ARG A 280 22.17 14.73 2.68
N LYS A 281 21.94 15.98 3.11
CA LYS A 281 22.23 16.46 4.47
C LYS A 281 21.11 16.16 5.49
N SER A 282 20.01 15.54 5.06
CA SER A 282 18.87 15.28 5.93
C SER A 282 19.21 14.25 7.01
N GLY A 283 18.96 14.60 8.26
CA GLY A 283 19.03 13.64 9.37
C GLY A 283 17.70 12.91 9.64
N THR A 284 16.60 13.39 9.07
CA THR A 284 15.23 13.02 9.48
C THR A 284 14.59 12.00 8.53
N ILE A 285 14.87 12.10 7.22
CA ILE A 285 14.22 11.28 6.20
C ILE A 285 14.83 9.87 6.16
N LYS A 286 14.04 8.86 6.54
CA LYS A 286 14.42 7.44 6.46
C LYS A 286 13.73 6.70 5.31
N GLU A 287 12.58 7.20 4.86
CA GLU A 287 11.85 6.66 3.73
C GLU A 287 11.49 7.79 2.76
N LEU A 288 11.78 7.58 1.48
CA LEU A 288 11.51 8.54 0.42
C LEU A 288 10.72 7.86 -0.68
N ASN A 289 9.50 8.36 -0.92
CA ASN A 289 8.64 7.90 -2.00
C ASN A 289 8.52 9.01 -3.05
N ILE A 290 8.86 8.69 -4.29
CA ILE A 290 8.90 9.60 -5.44
C ILE A 290 7.89 9.05 -6.44
N GLU A 291 6.77 9.73 -6.64
CA GLU A 291 5.65 9.14 -7.39
C GLU A 291 5.05 10.11 -8.41
N CYS A 292 4.92 9.66 -9.65
CA CYS A 292 4.25 10.37 -10.75
C CYS A 292 4.80 11.79 -10.97
N VAL A 293 6.12 11.91 -11.08
CA VAL A 293 6.83 13.19 -11.12
C VAL A 293 7.86 13.26 -12.24
N GLN A 294 8.04 14.46 -12.77
CA GLN A 294 9.14 14.78 -13.68
C GLN A 294 10.06 15.79 -12.98
N PHE A 295 11.22 15.34 -12.52
CA PHE A 295 12.21 16.17 -11.85
C PHE A 295 13.48 16.30 -12.67
N GLY A 296 14.28 17.33 -12.37
CA GLY A 296 15.66 17.38 -12.83
C GLY A 296 16.51 16.41 -12.04
N TYR A 297 16.49 16.55 -10.70
CA TYR A 297 17.41 15.82 -9.82
C TYR A 297 16.87 15.70 -8.39
N ILE A 298 17.14 14.57 -7.75
CA ILE A 298 16.92 14.32 -6.33
C ILE A 298 18.18 13.74 -5.71
N GLY A 299 18.79 14.48 -4.77
CA GLY A 299 19.81 13.97 -3.86
C GLY A 299 19.17 13.25 -2.69
N VAL A 300 19.40 11.94 -2.57
CA VAL A 300 18.80 11.11 -1.52
C VAL A 300 19.60 11.24 -0.21
N PRO A 301 18.97 11.23 0.98
CA PRO A 301 19.68 11.24 2.27
C PRO A 301 20.65 10.07 2.44
N ASP A 302 21.81 10.32 3.06
CA ASP A 302 22.82 9.27 3.31
C ASP A 302 22.29 8.14 4.23
N ASN A 303 21.41 8.49 5.17
CA ASN A 303 20.85 7.58 6.18
C ASN A 303 19.49 6.96 5.78
N ILE A 304 19.07 7.14 4.53
CA ILE A 304 17.85 6.54 3.97
C ILE A 304 17.86 5.01 4.16
N GLU A 305 16.72 4.44 4.54
CA GLU A 305 16.53 2.99 4.65
C GLU A 305 15.69 2.44 3.50
N LYS A 306 14.71 3.22 3.02
CA LYS A 306 13.79 2.83 1.95
C LYS A 306 13.67 3.90 0.87
N LEU A 307 13.80 3.49 -0.38
CA LEU A 307 13.56 4.32 -1.55
C LEU A 307 12.49 3.68 -2.43
N CYS A 308 11.46 4.43 -2.78
CA CYS A 308 10.39 4.03 -3.69
C CYS A 308 10.30 5.05 -4.83
N VAL A 309 10.42 4.61 -6.08
CA VAL A 309 10.38 5.47 -7.27
C VAL A 309 9.38 4.90 -8.28
N VAL A 310 8.23 5.56 -8.44
CA VAL A 310 7.12 5.04 -9.25
C VAL A 310 6.72 6.04 -10.33
N ALA A 311 6.62 5.58 -11.57
CA ALA A 311 6.18 6.36 -12.74
C ALA A 311 6.83 7.75 -12.81
N SER A 312 8.15 7.79 -12.64
CA SER A 312 8.90 9.04 -12.45
C SER A 312 10.06 9.17 -13.42
N SER A 313 10.23 10.38 -13.98
CA SER A 313 11.35 10.74 -14.84
C SER A 313 12.22 11.77 -14.12
N CYS A 314 13.25 11.30 -13.41
CA CYS A 314 14.10 12.14 -12.57
C CYS A 314 15.47 11.52 -12.34
N ASP A 315 16.53 12.32 -12.25
CA ASP A 315 17.84 11.79 -11.86
C ASP A 315 17.88 11.61 -10.34
N VAL A 316 18.06 10.37 -9.87
CA VAL A 316 18.09 10.05 -8.44
C VAL A 316 19.51 9.68 -8.04
N ASP A 317 20.13 10.54 -7.24
CA ASP A 317 21.49 10.33 -6.74
C ASP A 317 21.46 9.52 -5.44
N THR A 318 21.89 8.27 -5.58
CA THR A 318 21.98 7.26 -4.52
C THR A 318 23.43 6.97 -4.12
N THR A 319 24.41 7.73 -4.63
CA THR A 319 25.84 7.41 -4.50
C THR A 319 26.35 7.30 -3.06
N HIS A 320 25.70 7.98 -2.11
CA HIS A 320 26.11 8.02 -0.70
C HIS A 320 25.17 7.23 0.23
N CYS A 321 24.18 6.52 -0.31
CA CYS A 321 23.19 5.83 0.50
C CYS A 321 23.40 4.31 0.59
N LYS A 322 22.93 3.71 1.69
CA LYS A 322 22.92 2.25 1.88
C LYS A 322 21.52 1.76 2.26
N LEU A 323 20.72 1.52 1.23
CA LEU A 323 19.32 1.10 1.32
C LEU A 323 19.16 -0.30 1.94
N LYS A 324 18.06 -0.49 2.65
CA LYS A 324 17.52 -1.81 3.04
C LYS A 324 16.42 -2.27 2.10
N GLU A 325 15.64 -1.32 1.56
CA GLU A 325 14.53 -1.58 0.67
C GLU A 325 14.59 -0.65 -0.56
N LEU A 326 14.40 -1.24 -1.74
CA LEU A 326 14.26 -0.51 -3.00
C LEU A 326 12.99 -0.97 -3.71
N GLU A 327 12.16 -0.02 -4.09
CA GLU A 327 11.01 -0.21 -4.96
C GLU A 327 11.14 0.74 -6.16
N SER A 328 11.04 0.22 -7.37
CA SER A 328 11.06 1.01 -8.59
C SER A 328 10.05 0.46 -9.58
N ASP A 329 9.17 1.32 -10.08
CA ASP A 329 8.20 0.98 -11.10
C ASP A 329 8.20 2.07 -12.18
N CYS A 330 8.43 1.69 -13.44
CA CYS A 330 8.43 2.62 -14.58
C CYS A 330 9.38 3.83 -14.36
N TYR A 331 10.59 3.59 -13.83
CA TYR A 331 11.58 4.65 -13.65
C TYR A 331 12.23 5.03 -14.97
N ASN A 332 12.17 6.32 -15.33
CA ASN A 332 12.67 6.82 -16.61
C ASN A 332 13.75 7.91 -16.48
N GLY A 333 14.46 7.99 -15.34
CA GLY A 333 15.59 8.92 -15.15
C GLY A 333 16.94 8.44 -15.71
N SER A 334 18.03 9.05 -15.28
CA SER A 334 19.39 8.54 -15.52
C SER A 334 19.67 7.23 -14.75
N PRO A 335 20.71 6.44 -15.13
CA PRO A 335 21.07 5.24 -14.38
C PRO A 335 21.33 5.51 -12.89
N MET A 336 20.72 4.71 -12.03
CA MET A 336 20.78 4.78 -10.57
C MET A 336 21.65 3.63 -10.03
N ASP A 337 22.69 3.97 -9.27
CA ASP A 337 23.67 3.02 -8.75
C ASP A 337 23.35 2.62 -7.30
N ILE A 338 22.94 1.37 -7.11
CA ILE A 338 22.45 0.86 -5.83
C ILE A 338 23.49 -0.04 -5.18
N TYR A 339 24.04 0.39 -4.05
CA TYR A 339 24.86 -0.47 -3.21
C TYR A 339 24.00 -1.54 -2.54
N ASP A 340 24.28 -2.80 -2.84
CA ASP A 340 23.44 -3.90 -2.41
C ASP A 340 23.73 -4.36 -0.97
N GLU A 341 24.83 -3.96 -0.34
CA GLU A 341 25.36 -4.53 0.91
C GLU A 341 24.33 -4.73 2.05
N ARG A 342 23.36 -3.82 2.18
CA ARG A 342 22.31 -3.85 3.22
C ARG A 342 20.92 -4.17 2.68
N LEU A 343 20.79 -4.33 1.38
CA LEU A 343 19.53 -4.49 0.67
C LEU A 343 18.94 -5.87 0.99
N VAL A 344 17.72 -5.89 1.51
CA VAL A 344 17.00 -7.12 1.90
C VAL A 344 15.67 -7.26 1.19
N ARG A 345 15.10 -6.17 0.66
CA ARG A 345 13.92 -6.19 -0.21
C ARG A 345 14.19 -5.38 -1.49
N VAL A 346 13.90 -5.99 -2.63
CA VAL A 346 13.98 -5.37 -3.94
C VAL A 346 12.69 -5.64 -4.69
N SER A 347 12.10 -4.62 -5.28
CA SER A 347 11.01 -4.74 -6.24
C SER A 347 11.25 -3.78 -7.39
N ILE A 348 11.50 -4.31 -8.59
CA ILE A 348 11.79 -3.51 -9.78
C ILE A 348 10.90 -4.00 -10.92
N PHE A 349 10.07 -3.10 -11.44
CA PHE A 349 9.20 -3.33 -12.60
C PHE A 349 9.46 -2.28 -13.67
N ASN A 350 9.94 -2.68 -14.83
CA ASN A 350 10.20 -1.76 -15.95
C ASN A 350 9.34 -2.15 -17.16
N ASN A 351 8.60 -1.18 -17.70
CA ASN A 351 7.66 -1.39 -18.81
C ASN A 351 8.13 -0.87 -20.17
N GLU A 352 9.34 -0.31 -20.29
CA GLU A 352 9.83 0.29 -21.55
C GLU A 352 11.17 -0.31 -22.01
N GLU A 353 11.46 -0.20 -23.32
CA GLU A 353 12.72 -0.62 -23.99
C GLU A 353 14.02 -0.03 -23.39
N ASN A 354 13.91 0.84 -22.38
CA ASN A 354 15.04 1.43 -21.64
C ASN A 354 15.43 0.58 -20.41
N SER A 355 15.55 -0.74 -20.60
CA SER A 355 15.92 -1.68 -19.54
C SER A 355 17.29 -1.35 -18.94
N SER A 356 17.42 -1.60 -17.63
CA SER A 356 18.63 -1.41 -16.78
C SER A 356 19.04 0.03 -16.42
N LYS A 357 18.06 0.91 -16.15
CA LYS A 357 18.31 2.17 -15.42
C LYS A 357 18.67 1.99 -13.95
N ILE A 358 18.60 0.77 -13.41
CA ILE A 358 19.07 0.45 -12.06
C ILE A 358 20.25 -0.49 -12.19
N ARG A 359 21.38 -0.11 -11.60
CA ARG A 359 22.62 -0.90 -11.60
C ARG A 359 23.00 -1.22 -10.17
N PHE A 360 23.37 -2.47 -9.90
CA PHE A 360 23.74 -2.89 -8.57
C PHE A 360 25.26 -2.78 -8.38
N ILE A 361 25.71 -2.28 -7.24
CA ILE A 361 27.10 -2.30 -6.82
C ILE A 361 27.23 -3.29 -5.67
N HIS A 362 28.00 -4.35 -5.90
CA HIS A 362 28.26 -5.41 -4.94
C HIS A 362 29.75 -5.46 -4.62
N ASN A 363 30.11 -5.37 -3.33
CA ASN A 363 31.52 -5.31 -2.90
C ASN A 363 32.35 -4.25 -3.65
N ASN A 364 31.77 -3.06 -3.87
CA ASN A 364 32.34 -1.96 -4.67
C ASN A 364 32.60 -2.29 -6.15
N ILE A 365 32.00 -3.35 -6.67
CA ILE A 365 32.05 -3.72 -8.08
C ILE A 365 30.65 -3.52 -8.67
N LEU A 366 30.57 -2.74 -9.74
CA LEU A 366 29.33 -2.55 -10.48
C LEU A 366 28.95 -3.87 -11.18
N ILE A 367 27.88 -4.50 -10.71
CA ILE A 367 27.18 -5.61 -11.35
C ILE A 367 26.09 -5.01 -12.27
N ASN A 368 26.48 -4.16 -13.24
CA ASN A 368 25.94 -4.11 -14.61
C ASN A 368 26.40 -2.92 -15.48
N ASN A 369 26.39 -3.18 -16.79
CA ASN A 369 26.56 -2.29 -17.95
C ASN A 369 27.97 -1.75 -18.30
N ASN A 370 28.53 -2.33 -19.36
CA ASN A 370 29.58 -1.82 -20.26
C ASN A 370 31.00 -1.69 -19.70
N LYS A 371 31.77 -2.79 -19.75
CA LYS A 371 33.16 -2.67 -20.22
C LYS A 371 33.15 -2.63 -21.74
N THR A 372 32.98 -1.44 -22.32
CA THR A 372 33.43 -1.21 -23.69
C THR A 372 34.95 -1.36 -23.73
N ASN A 373 35.43 -2.57 -24.03
CA ASN A 373 36.78 -2.72 -24.56
C ASN A 373 36.82 -1.98 -25.90
N LYS A 374 37.45 -0.80 -25.90
CA LYS A 374 37.81 -0.04 -27.11
C LYS A 374 38.70 -0.89 -28.01
N LYS A 375 38.11 -1.72 -28.88
CA LYS A 375 38.61 -2.20 -30.19
C LYS A 375 37.84 -3.46 -30.56
N CYS A 376 36.64 -3.29 -31.12
CA CYS A 376 36.06 -4.20 -32.11
C CYS A 376 34.78 -3.55 -32.63
N GLN A 377 34.93 -2.67 -33.62
CA GLN A 377 33.81 -2.29 -34.49
C GLN A 377 33.92 -3.11 -35.78
N SER A 378 33.18 -4.22 -35.86
CA SER A 378 32.77 -4.76 -37.15
C SER A 378 31.42 -5.45 -37.03
N ARG A 379 30.43 -4.74 -37.56
CA ARG A 379 29.13 -5.18 -38.10
C ARG A 379 28.89 -6.69 -38.09
N LEU A 380 27.98 -7.13 -37.21
CA LEU A 380 26.76 -7.90 -37.46
C LEU A 380 26.04 -8.02 -36.10
N TYR A 381 24.71 -8.06 -36.11
CA TYR A 381 23.88 -8.17 -34.91
C TYR A 381 24.29 -9.41 -34.11
N ASP A 382 24.92 -9.23 -32.94
CA ASP A 382 25.00 -10.21 -31.84
C ASP A 382 25.70 -9.60 -30.60
N ASN A 383 24.92 -9.48 -29.51
CA ASN A 383 25.24 -9.72 -28.09
C ASN A 383 26.62 -9.35 -27.51
N GLU A 384 26.75 -8.18 -26.83
CA GLU A 384 27.75 -7.97 -25.75
C GLU A 384 27.31 -7.02 -24.62
N ASN A 385 26.01 -6.74 -24.45
CA ASN A 385 25.50 -6.04 -23.26
C ASN A 385 24.69 -7.01 -22.39
N GLU A 386 25.37 -8.01 -21.82
CA GLU A 386 24.69 -8.96 -20.95
C GLU A 386 24.44 -8.32 -19.58
N ASN A 387 23.16 -8.04 -19.30
CA ASN A 387 22.73 -7.57 -17.99
C ASN A 387 22.86 -8.71 -16.97
N ASN A 388 23.94 -8.72 -16.19
CA ASN A 388 24.18 -9.65 -15.10
C ASN A 388 23.44 -9.25 -13.82
N LEU A 389 22.75 -10.20 -13.21
CA LEU A 389 22.03 -10.08 -11.96
C LEU A 389 22.54 -11.15 -11.00
N VAL A 390 22.81 -10.77 -9.75
CA VAL A 390 23.16 -11.73 -8.69
C VAL A 390 22.09 -11.73 -7.60
N VAL A 391 21.42 -12.86 -7.41
CA VAL A 391 20.38 -13.06 -6.39
C VAL A 391 20.92 -13.95 -5.28
N ASP A 392 21.31 -13.35 -4.16
CA ASP A 392 21.71 -14.08 -2.95
C ASP A 392 20.48 -14.41 -2.10
N ILE A 393 20.06 -15.68 -2.13
CA ILE A 393 18.84 -16.14 -1.46
C ILE A 393 18.97 -16.23 0.06
N ASP A 394 20.21 -16.21 0.60
CA ASP A 394 20.43 -16.16 2.05
C ASP A 394 20.38 -14.71 2.57
N LYS A 395 20.53 -13.73 1.68
CA LYS A 395 20.49 -12.30 1.99
C LYS A 395 19.09 -11.70 1.82
N TYR A 396 18.43 -11.98 0.71
CA TYR A 396 17.15 -11.33 0.38
C TYR A 396 15.97 -11.96 1.14
N LYS A 397 15.13 -11.11 1.71
CA LYS A 397 13.80 -11.49 2.18
C LYS A 397 12.83 -11.62 1.02
N GLU A 398 12.97 -10.66 0.10
CA GLU A 398 12.16 -10.53 -1.09
C GLU A 398 13.02 -9.93 -2.20
N PHE A 399 12.98 -10.53 -3.38
CA PHE A 399 13.66 -10.01 -4.56
C PHE A 399 12.72 -10.20 -5.74
N ASP A 400 12.15 -9.13 -6.25
CA ASP A 400 11.26 -9.12 -7.40
C ASP A 400 11.86 -8.20 -8.46
N MET A 401 12.14 -8.75 -9.62
CA MET A 401 12.60 -7.98 -10.76
C MET A 401 11.96 -8.55 -12.01
N SER A 402 11.27 -7.71 -12.77
CA SER A 402 10.77 -8.07 -14.09
C SER A 402 10.93 -6.91 -15.07
N ASP A 403 11.38 -7.23 -16.28
CA ASP A 403 11.64 -6.30 -17.36
C ASP A 403 11.31 -6.97 -18.70
N TRP A 404 11.30 -6.19 -19.78
CA TRP A 404 11.15 -6.70 -21.15
C TRP A 404 12.43 -7.31 -21.70
N CYS A 405 13.58 -7.06 -21.06
CA CYS A 405 14.88 -7.56 -21.50
C CYS A 405 15.35 -8.79 -20.73
N LEU A 406 16.19 -9.60 -21.39
CA LEU A 406 16.81 -10.78 -20.78
C LEU A 406 17.96 -10.38 -19.86
N TYR A 407 18.01 -11.02 -18.70
CA TYR A 407 19.06 -10.91 -17.69
C TYR A 407 19.83 -12.22 -17.59
N ASN A 408 21.15 -12.15 -17.60
CA ASN A 408 21.99 -13.21 -17.04
C ASN A 408 21.81 -13.22 -15.53
N THR A 409 21.13 -14.21 -15.00
CA THR A 409 20.80 -14.31 -13.59
C THR A 409 21.61 -15.42 -12.94
N THR A 410 22.48 -15.03 -12.02
CA THR A 410 23.22 -15.91 -11.13
C THR A 410 22.56 -15.94 -9.76
N VAL A 411 22.04 -17.10 -9.36
CA VAL A 411 21.53 -17.33 -8.01
C VAL A 411 22.66 -17.84 -7.14
N VAL A 412 22.80 -17.27 -5.94
CA VAL A 412 23.84 -17.61 -4.96
C VAL A 412 23.19 -18.03 -3.65
N SER A 413 23.72 -19.10 -3.04
CA SER A 413 23.40 -19.49 -1.66
C SER A 413 24.67 -19.84 -0.91
N LYS A 414 24.83 -19.29 0.30
CA LYS A 414 25.98 -19.48 1.20
C LYS A 414 27.31 -19.22 0.48
N GLY A 415 27.32 -18.21 -0.39
CA GLY A 415 28.48 -17.81 -1.19
C GLY A 415 28.83 -18.75 -2.35
N LYS A 416 27.98 -19.72 -2.70
CA LYS A 416 28.15 -20.60 -3.87
C LYS A 416 27.12 -20.29 -4.94
N VAL A 417 27.56 -20.29 -6.20
CA VAL A 417 26.65 -20.26 -7.35
C VAL A 417 25.86 -21.56 -7.40
N VAL A 418 24.55 -21.41 -7.56
CA VAL A 418 23.58 -22.49 -7.41
C VAL A 418 22.52 -22.49 -8.50
N GLY A 419 22.52 -21.44 -9.32
CA GLY A 419 21.86 -21.38 -10.61
C GLY A 419 22.49 -20.28 -11.45
N ASP A 420 22.58 -20.49 -12.76
CA ASP A 420 23.05 -19.51 -13.73
C ASP A 420 22.25 -19.69 -15.02
N PHE A 421 21.47 -18.67 -15.40
CA PHE A 421 20.47 -18.79 -16.47
C PHE A 421 20.08 -17.42 -17.03
N LYS A 422 19.47 -17.38 -18.21
CA LYS A 422 18.90 -16.15 -18.78
C LYS A 422 17.40 -16.09 -18.53
N CYS A 423 16.86 -14.96 -18.08
CA CYS A 423 15.40 -14.78 -17.90
C CYS A 423 14.98 -13.32 -18.00
N ARG A 424 13.70 -13.03 -18.26
CA ARG A 424 13.18 -11.65 -18.24
C ARG A 424 12.71 -11.19 -16.87
N GLY A 425 12.34 -12.13 -16.01
CA GLY A 425 11.96 -11.82 -14.65
C GLY A 425 12.32 -12.91 -13.66
N ILE A 426 12.53 -12.49 -12.42
CA ILE A 426 12.82 -13.35 -11.28
C ILE A 426 12.12 -12.80 -10.05
N TYR A 427 11.48 -13.69 -9.30
CA TYR A 427 10.86 -13.38 -8.02
C TYR A 427 11.34 -14.40 -6.97
N TYR A 428 11.77 -13.92 -5.80
CA TYR A 428 12.18 -14.72 -4.66
C TYR A 428 11.53 -14.21 -3.37
N GLU A 429 11.04 -15.13 -2.54
CA GLU A 429 10.48 -14.85 -1.21
C GLU A 429 10.93 -15.89 -0.19
N SER A 430 11.70 -15.51 0.82
CA SER A 430 12.26 -16.43 1.80
C SER A 430 11.37 -16.70 3.03
N GLU A 431 10.52 -15.75 3.43
CA GLU A 431 9.84 -15.79 4.74
C GLU A 431 8.61 -16.71 4.78
N ARG A 432 7.84 -16.81 3.69
CA ARG A 432 6.59 -17.60 3.67
C ARG A 432 6.73 -18.92 2.93
N THR A 433 7.27 -18.87 1.71
CA THR A 433 7.21 -20.00 0.79
C THR A 433 8.58 -20.53 0.36
N LYS A 434 9.66 -19.76 0.57
CA LYS A 434 10.99 -20.03 -0.03
C LYS A 434 10.86 -20.32 -1.51
N LYS A 435 10.06 -19.48 -2.18
CA LYS A 435 9.67 -19.63 -3.57
C LYS A 435 10.65 -18.87 -4.44
N LEU A 436 11.12 -19.54 -5.50
CA LEU A 436 11.74 -18.91 -6.64
C LEU A 436 10.79 -19.02 -7.82
N LYS A 437 10.49 -17.90 -8.45
CA LYS A 437 9.74 -17.82 -9.70
C LYS A 437 10.63 -17.22 -10.79
N VAL A 438 10.68 -17.87 -11.94
CA VAL A 438 11.43 -17.44 -13.13
C VAL A 438 10.42 -17.16 -14.24
N ILE A 439 10.55 -16.00 -14.89
CA ILE A 439 9.64 -15.53 -15.94
C ILE A 439 10.43 -15.44 -17.25
N ASP A 440 9.89 -16.05 -18.29
CA ASP A 440 10.45 -16.14 -19.64
C ASP A 440 11.93 -16.55 -19.61
N LEU A 441 12.19 -17.77 -19.14
CA LEU A 441 13.51 -18.39 -19.18
C LEU A 441 14.03 -18.46 -20.62
N ASP A 442 15.31 -18.26 -20.85
CA ASP A 442 15.98 -18.48 -22.13
C ASP A 442 17.17 -19.44 -21.95
N GLY A 443 17.13 -20.57 -22.67
CA GLY A 443 18.20 -21.55 -22.68
C GLY A 443 18.17 -22.57 -21.54
N TYR A 444 19.19 -22.57 -20.69
CA TYR A 444 19.46 -23.61 -19.70
C TYR A 444 19.24 -23.10 -18.27
N LEU A 445 18.54 -23.88 -17.45
CA LEU A 445 18.40 -23.68 -16.01
C LEU A 445 18.91 -24.92 -15.29
N ASP A 446 19.90 -24.76 -14.41
CA ASP A 446 20.29 -25.78 -13.46
C ASP A 446 20.23 -25.20 -12.06
N ILE A 447 19.21 -25.64 -11.33
CA ILE A 447 19.03 -25.25 -9.94
C ILE A 447 19.05 -26.52 -9.09
N SER A 448 20.23 -26.84 -8.61
CA SER A 448 20.47 -27.94 -7.66
C SER A 448 20.57 -27.40 -6.23
N LEU A 449 19.44 -27.01 -5.64
CA LEU A 449 19.46 -26.22 -4.41
C LEU A 449 18.88 -26.85 -3.15
N SER A 450 19.68 -26.79 -2.08
CA SER A 450 19.21 -26.75 -0.69
C SER A 450 18.79 -25.33 -0.33
N GLY A 451 17.51 -25.09 -0.03
CA GLY A 451 17.03 -23.78 0.49
C GLY A 451 15.85 -23.17 -0.28
N ILE A 452 15.61 -23.61 -1.52
CA ILE A 452 14.39 -23.30 -2.28
C ILE A 452 13.41 -24.47 -2.09
N GLU A 453 12.19 -24.18 -1.64
CA GLU A 453 11.17 -25.21 -1.45
C GLU A 453 10.19 -25.26 -2.62
N VAL A 454 9.96 -24.12 -3.29
CA VAL A 454 9.01 -23.99 -4.39
C VAL A 454 9.69 -23.36 -5.60
N LEU A 455 9.61 -24.01 -6.76
CA LEU A 455 10.01 -23.44 -8.05
C LEU A 455 8.78 -23.23 -8.92
N GLU A 456 8.68 -22.05 -9.52
CA GLU A 456 7.70 -21.75 -10.57
C GLU A 456 8.41 -21.19 -11.80
N VAL A 457 8.20 -21.78 -12.97
CA VAL A 457 8.72 -21.26 -14.25
C VAL A 457 7.52 -20.91 -15.11
N GLU A 458 7.43 -19.66 -15.55
CA GLU A 458 6.30 -19.15 -16.34
C GLU A 458 6.79 -18.51 -17.63
N HIS A 459 6.11 -18.79 -18.73
CA HIS A 459 6.29 -18.12 -20.00
C HIS A 459 5.00 -17.39 -20.40
N PHE A 460 5.09 -16.09 -20.71
CA PHE A 460 3.94 -15.26 -21.08
C PHE A 460 4.00 -14.82 -22.55
N GLY A 461 3.00 -15.20 -23.35
CA GLY A 461 2.75 -14.66 -24.70
C GLY A 461 2.74 -15.71 -25.82
N GLU A 462 1.83 -15.55 -26.79
CA GLU A 462 1.74 -16.39 -28.01
C GLU A 462 2.90 -16.11 -29.00
N GLU A 463 3.55 -14.94 -28.89
CA GLU A 463 4.64 -14.49 -29.78
C GLU A 463 6.02 -15.04 -29.39
N TYR A 464 6.16 -15.67 -28.22
CA TYR A 464 7.40 -16.29 -27.76
C TYR A 464 7.36 -17.80 -27.89
N THR A 465 6.92 -18.28 -29.06
CA THR A 465 7.34 -19.60 -29.53
C THR A 465 8.86 -19.57 -29.61
N GLN A 466 9.54 -19.98 -28.54
CA GLN A 466 10.99 -20.06 -28.49
C GLN A 466 11.47 -20.80 -29.74
N GLU A 467 12.36 -20.19 -30.52
CA GLU A 467 13.02 -20.87 -31.65
C GLU A 467 13.84 -22.09 -31.17
N TYR A 468 14.18 -22.14 -29.87
CA TYR A 468 15.00 -23.18 -29.28
C TYR A 468 14.39 -23.71 -27.97
N PRO A 469 14.19 -25.04 -27.85
CA PRO A 469 13.60 -25.63 -26.66
C PRO A 469 14.56 -25.57 -25.46
N SER A 470 14.10 -24.98 -24.35
CA SER A 470 14.88 -24.79 -23.13
C SER A 470 15.20 -26.12 -22.43
N GLN A 471 16.25 -26.14 -21.60
CA GLN A 471 16.64 -27.29 -20.78
C GLN A 471 16.58 -26.94 -19.30
N LEU A 472 15.96 -27.81 -18.50
CA LEU A 472 15.76 -27.61 -17.07
C LEU A 472 16.34 -28.80 -16.28
N ILE A 473 17.22 -28.51 -15.33
CA ILE A 473 17.66 -29.43 -14.28
C ILE A 473 17.26 -28.82 -12.94
N VAL A 474 16.44 -29.56 -12.21
CA VAL A 474 15.81 -29.12 -10.98
C VAL A 474 16.13 -30.14 -9.89
N GLY A 475 16.74 -29.68 -8.80
CA GLY A 475 17.12 -30.49 -7.65
C GLY A 475 15.93 -31.04 -6.85
N GLU A 476 16.19 -31.43 -5.60
CA GLU A 476 15.13 -31.83 -4.66
C GLU A 476 14.36 -30.60 -4.17
N MET A 477 13.02 -30.67 -4.18
CA MET A 477 12.15 -29.57 -3.74
C MET A 477 10.81 -30.07 -3.23
N LYS A 478 9.99 -29.18 -2.67
CA LYS A 478 8.62 -29.52 -2.25
C LYS A 478 7.65 -29.45 -3.43
N LYS A 479 7.73 -28.38 -4.23
CA LYS A 479 6.82 -28.14 -5.36
C LYS A 479 7.54 -27.53 -6.56
N ALA A 480 7.28 -28.07 -7.74
CA ALA A 480 7.64 -27.47 -9.02
C ALA A 480 6.37 -27.15 -9.84
N THR A 481 6.32 -26.00 -10.48
CA THR A 481 5.23 -25.62 -11.39
C THR A 481 5.78 -25.01 -12.66
N PHE A 482 5.34 -25.52 -13.80
CA PHE A 482 5.74 -25.05 -15.13
C PHE A 482 4.49 -24.58 -15.86
N ARG A 483 4.50 -23.33 -16.33
CA ARG A 483 3.39 -22.71 -17.08
C ARG A 483 3.90 -22.18 -18.40
N GLY A 484 3.40 -22.71 -19.51
CA GLY A 484 3.88 -22.37 -20.85
C GLY A 484 5.29 -22.92 -21.15
N GLY A 485 5.78 -22.60 -22.35
CA GLY A 485 7.13 -22.92 -22.82
C GLY A 485 7.26 -24.26 -23.56
N VAL A 486 8.38 -24.40 -24.29
CA VAL A 486 8.77 -25.62 -25.01
C VAL A 486 10.15 -26.05 -24.49
N TYR A 487 10.25 -27.29 -24.03
CA TYR A 487 11.44 -27.81 -23.38
C TYR A 487 11.93 -29.08 -24.06
N SER A 488 13.24 -29.19 -24.27
CA SER A 488 13.85 -30.41 -24.83
C SER A 488 14.07 -31.44 -23.72
N ASN A 489 14.43 -30.98 -22.53
CA ASN A 489 14.57 -31.83 -21.36
C ASN A 489 14.20 -31.10 -20.09
N ILE A 490 13.38 -31.74 -19.25
CA ILE A 490 13.17 -31.35 -17.86
C ILE A 490 13.57 -32.54 -16.99
N THR A 491 14.58 -32.35 -16.15
CA THR A 491 14.98 -33.31 -15.12
C THR A 491 14.63 -32.76 -13.76
N VAL A 492 13.78 -33.46 -13.02
CA VAL A 492 13.38 -33.10 -11.65
C VAL A 492 13.85 -34.18 -10.68
N GLY A 493 14.49 -33.75 -9.59
CA GLY A 493 14.89 -34.59 -8.48
C GLY A 493 13.68 -35.13 -7.69
N ARG A 494 13.82 -35.25 -6.37
CA ARG A 494 12.69 -35.64 -5.52
C ARG A 494 11.77 -34.43 -5.33
N SER A 495 10.50 -34.56 -5.70
CA SER A 495 9.47 -33.55 -5.45
C SER A 495 8.26 -34.14 -4.71
N VAL A 496 7.53 -33.33 -3.94
CA VAL A 496 6.21 -33.74 -3.44
C VAL A 496 5.17 -33.51 -4.52
N GLU A 497 5.15 -32.32 -5.11
CA GLU A 497 4.19 -31.90 -6.14
C GLU A 497 4.93 -31.43 -7.41
N ILE A 498 4.45 -31.84 -8.59
CA ILE A 498 4.82 -31.21 -9.87
C ILE A 498 3.56 -30.90 -10.66
N ALA A 499 3.46 -29.67 -11.19
CA ALA A 499 2.35 -29.24 -12.03
C ALA A 499 2.85 -28.67 -13.37
N PHE A 500 2.16 -29.04 -14.46
CA PHE A 500 2.38 -28.51 -15.81
C PHE A 500 1.10 -27.89 -16.36
N VAL A 501 1.19 -26.69 -16.92
CA VAL A 501 0.07 -25.98 -17.54
C VAL A 501 0.52 -25.44 -18.89
N ASP A 502 -0.19 -25.80 -19.97
CA ASP A 502 0.07 -25.34 -21.34
C ASP A 502 1.56 -25.50 -21.77
N THR A 503 2.24 -26.56 -21.29
CA THR A 503 3.69 -26.79 -21.48
C THR A 503 3.95 -27.91 -22.49
N THR A 504 5.00 -27.79 -23.33
CA THR A 504 5.46 -28.90 -24.19
C THR A 504 6.85 -29.36 -23.77
N VAL A 505 7.05 -30.67 -23.60
CA VAL A 505 8.32 -31.26 -23.17
C VAL A 505 8.68 -32.49 -24.01
N GLU A 506 9.85 -32.51 -24.64
CA GLU A 506 10.32 -33.69 -25.38
C GLU A 506 10.71 -34.82 -24.42
N THR A 507 11.54 -34.55 -23.41
CA THR A 507 11.93 -35.56 -22.40
C THR A 507 11.72 -35.05 -20.97
N LEU A 508 10.89 -35.73 -20.20
CA LEU A 508 10.68 -35.46 -18.77
C LEU A 508 11.27 -36.60 -17.94
N ASN A 509 12.30 -36.31 -17.16
CA ASN A 509 12.94 -37.25 -16.23
C ASN A 509 12.57 -36.88 -14.80
N ILE A 510 11.87 -37.75 -14.07
CA ILE A 510 11.46 -37.52 -12.68
C ILE A 510 12.08 -38.61 -11.80
N TRP A 511 12.84 -38.21 -10.78
CA TRP A 511 13.41 -39.19 -9.84
C TRP A 511 12.33 -39.79 -8.94
N LYS A 512 11.65 -38.96 -8.14
CA LYS A 512 10.56 -39.38 -7.24
C LYS A 512 9.51 -38.26 -7.13
N ILE A 513 8.23 -38.63 -7.14
CA ILE A 513 7.10 -37.71 -6.99
C ILE A 513 5.95 -38.34 -6.20
N ALA A 514 5.22 -37.53 -5.43
CA ALA A 514 4.00 -37.96 -4.73
C ALA A 514 2.72 -37.55 -5.46
N ASP A 515 2.71 -36.36 -6.10
CA ASP A 515 1.57 -35.81 -6.83
C ASP A 515 2.00 -35.14 -8.14
N PHE A 516 1.29 -35.43 -9.23
CA PHE A 516 1.58 -34.98 -10.59
C PHE A 516 0.31 -34.43 -11.25
N GLU A 517 0.34 -33.15 -11.62
CA GLU A 517 -0.76 -32.49 -12.33
C GLU A 517 -0.31 -32.04 -13.72
N SER A 518 -1.15 -32.24 -14.73
CA SER A 518 -0.92 -31.73 -16.08
C SER A 518 -2.23 -31.24 -16.69
N ARG A 519 -2.20 -30.01 -17.20
CA ARG A 519 -3.33 -29.38 -17.91
C ARG A 519 -2.83 -28.86 -19.25
N ASN A 520 -3.47 -29.30 -20.33
CA ASN A 520 -3.15 -28.90 -21.72
C ASN A 520 -1.66 -29.05 -22.11
N SER A 521 -0.90 -29.90 -21.42
CA SER A 521 0.52 -30.06 -21.64
C SER A 521 0.82 -31.33 -22.46
N LYS A 522 1.92 -31.31 -23.22
CA LYS A 522 2.35 -32.41 -24.10
C LYS A 522 3.70 -32.93 -23.67
N PHE A 523 3.86 -34.26 -23.66
CA PHE A 523 5.11 -34.94 -23.35
C PHE A 523 5.42 -35.97 -24.43
N GLU A 524 6.64 -36.00 -24.98
CA GLU A 524 7.01 -37.08 -25.92
C GLU A 524 7.52 -38.31 -25.15
N ASN A 525 8.41 -38.11 -24.18
CA ASN A 525 9.00 -39.16 -23.37
C ASN A 525 8.92 -38.80 -21.87
N ILE A 526 8.45 -39.72 -21.04
CA ILE A 526 8.42 -39.56 -19.58
C ILE A 526 9.14 -40.75 -18.93
N ASN A 527 10.19 -40.46 -18.16
CA ASN A 527 11.00 -41.45 -17.45
C ASN A 527 10.88 -41.24 -15.93
N PHE A 528 10.51 -42.31 -15.22
CA PHE A 528 10.50 -42.32 -13.75
C PHE A 528 11.60 -43.24 -13.21
N THR A 529 12.47 -42.73 -12.34
CA THR A 529 13.55 -43.53 -11.73
C THR A 529 13.05 -44.40 -10.57
N THR A 530 12.02 -43.96 -9.83
CA THR A 530 11.37 -44.75 -8.78
C THR A 530 9.84 -44.70 -8.88
N LYS A 531 9.19 -45.84 -8.57
CA LYS A 531 7.74 -46.07 -8.72
C LYS A 531 6.91 -45.06 -7.89
N ILE A 532 5.88 -44.50 -8.51
CA ILE A 532 4.93 -43.53 -7.94
C ILE A 532 4.04 -44.23 -6.88
N GLU A 533 3.83 -43.60 -5.72
CA GLU A 533 3.08 -44.20 -4.59
C GLU A 533 1.55 -44.02 -4.70
N LYS A 534 1.05 -43.23 -5.66
CA LYS A 534 -0.36 -43.07 -5.99
C LYS A 534 -0.60 -43.31 -7.48
N ASP A 535 -1.58 -44.15 -7.80
CA ASP A 535 -2.07 -44.36 -9.16
C ASP A 535 -2.53 -43.02 -9.76
N ILE A 536 -1.69 -42.40 -10.57
CA ILE A 536 -2.09 -41.31 -11.45
C ILE A 536 -2.97 -41.95 -12.52
N ALA A 537 -4.25 -41.62 -12.53
CA ALA A 537 -5.09 -41.84 -13.68
C ALA A 537 -4.52 -40.98 -14.83
N VAL A 538 -3.70 -41.61 -15.67
CA VAL A 538 -3.23 -41.05 -16.94
C VAL A 538 -4.44 -40.92 -17.85
N GLU A 539 -5.23 -39.86 -17.69
CA GLU A 539 -6.28 -39.52 -18.64
C GLU A 539 -5.64 -38.91 -19.91
N LYS A 540 -5.79 -39.64 -21.02
CA LYS A 540 -5.39 -39.35 -22.42
C LYS A 540 -3.95 -39.66 -22.84
N TYR A 541 -3.64 -40.96 -22.93
CA TYR A 541 -3.02 -41.51 -24.15
C TYR A 541 -4.02 -42.43 -24.86
N ARG A 542 -4.83 -41.84 -25.73
CA ARG A 542 -5.53 -42.54 -26.83
C ARG A 542 -5.16 -41.80 -28.11
N LEU A 543 -3.98 -42.09 -28.65
CA LEU A 543 -3.73 -41.87 -30.07
C LEU A 543 -4.13 -43.16 -30.79
N SER A 544 -5.21 -43.01 -31.58
CA SER A 544 -5.31 -43.55 -32.93
C SER A 544 -4.07 -44.31 -33.41
N TYR A 545 -4.17 -45.63 -33.36
CA TYR A 545 -3.54 -46.53 -34.33
C TYR A 545 -4.71 -47.34 -34.92
N GLU A 546 -4.71 -47.45 -36.25
CA GLU A 546 -5.77 -47.89 -37.17
C GLU A 546 -6.73 -46.80 -37.66
N GLY A 547 -6.47 -46.40 -38.92
CA GLY A 547 -7.19 -45.44 -39.74
C GLY A 547 -6.28 -44.97 -40.87
#